data_AF-A0A8J8VVH2-F1
#
_entry.id   AF-A0A8J8VVH2-F1
#
_cell.length_a   1.000
_cell.length_b   1.000
_cell.length_c   1.000
_cell.angle_alpha   90.00
_cell.angle_beta   90.00
_cell.angle_gamma   90.00
#
_symmetry.space_group_name_H-M   'P 1'
#
loop_
_entity.id
_entity.type
_entity.pdbx_description
1 polymer ?
#
loop_
_entity_poly.entity_id
_entity_poly.type
_entity_poly.pdbx_seq_one_letter_code
_entity_poly.pdbx_strand_id
1 'polypeptide(L)'
;MLLLAASAISILGSTGVAFAAEDGASSGDSMKLLGAGLAFGIAAGGAGIGLGQVGAAGLAVISENPALQSKVFIFVGMVESIAIYGIVMMFIILGQ
;
A
#
# COMPACT_ATOMS: atom_id res chain seq x y z
N MET A 1 14.33 7.64 11.58
CA MET A 1 13.16 7.92 10.73
C MET A 1 12.40 6.66 10.32
N LEU A 2 13.05 5.57 9.86
CA LEU A 2 12.36 4.31 9.53
C LEU A 2 11.57 3.71 10.72
N LEU A 3 12.13 3.80 11.93
CA LEU A 3 11.45 3.38 13.16
C LEU A 3 10.24 4.26 13.51
N LEU A 4 10.28 5.54 13.14
CA LEU A 4 9.20 6.51 13.38
C LEU A 4 8.06 6.33 12.37
N ALA A 5 8.39 6.01 11.11
CA ALA A 5 7.42 5.65 10.09
C ALA A 5 6.74 4.29 10.41
N ALA A 6 7.50 3.30 10.87
CA ALA A 6 6.96 2.03 11.33
C ALA A 6 5.98 2.22 12.52
N SER A 7 6.32 3.09 13.48
CA SER A 7 5.43 3.40 14.60
C SER A 7 4.21 4.25 14.20
N ALA A 8 4.32 5.12 13.19
CA ALA A 8 3.16 5.83 12.63
C ALA A 8 2.15 4.88 11.97
N ILE A 9 2.63 3.84 11.27
CA ILE A 9 1.78 2.78 10.69
C ILE A 9 1.09 1.97 11.80
N SER A 10 1.80 1.65 12.89
CA SER A 10 1.22 0.97 14.04
C SER A 10 0.16 1.80 14.79
N ILE A 11 0.34 3.13 14.87
CA ILE A 11 -0.59 4.04 15.55
C ILE A 11 -1.85 4.26 14.70
N LEU A 12 -1.75 4.25 13.37
CA LEU A 12 -2.92 4.33 12.50
C LEU A 12 -3.77 3.04 12.55
N GLY A 13 -3.14 1.89 12.84
CA GLY A 13 -3.83 0.62 13.08
C GLY A 13 -4.42 0.44 14.49
N SER A 14 -4.05 1.29 15.46
CA SER A 14 -4.50 1.18 16.86
C SER A 14 -5.65 2.12 17.23
N THR A 15 -6.10 2.98 16.33
CA THR A 15 -7.42 3.62 16.46
C THR A 15 -8.47 2.52 16.31
N GLY A 16 -8.95 2.00 17.44
CA GLY A 16 -9.98 0.99 17.48
C GLY A 16 -11.18 1.45 16.64
N VAL A 17 -11.38 0.80 15.49
CA VAL A 17 -12.66 0.85 14.80
C VAL A 17 -13.62 0.13 15.73
N ALA A 18 -14.35 0.89 16.55
CA ALA A 18 -15.48 0.36 17.29
C ALA A 18 -16.50 -0.11 16.26
N PHE A 19 -16.52 -1.42 15.98
CA PHE A 19 -17.60 -2.03 15.22
C PHE A 19 -18.87 -1.91 16.07
N ALA A 20 -19.66 -0.87 15.82
CA ALA A 20 -21.07 -0.90 16.19
C ALA A 20 -21.66 -2.11 15.44
N ALA A 21 -22.04 -3.14 16.18
CA ALA A 21 -22.72 -4.29 15.61
C ALA A 21 -24.09 -3.84 15.10
N GLU A 22 -24.16 -3.51 13.81
CA GLU A 22 -25.43 -3.42 13.11
C GLU A 22 -25.88 -4.84 12.80
N ASP A 23 -26.97 -5.24 13.46
CA ASP A 23 -27.72 -6.47 13.24
C ASP A 23 -28.31 -6.44 11.82
N GLY A 24 -27.50 -6.85 10.82
CA GLY A 24 -27.89 -6.77 9.41
C GLY A 24 -26.81 -7.13 8.38
N ALA A 25 -25.52 -7.19 8.74
CA ALA A 25 -24.48 -7.66 7.83
C ALA A 25 -24.44 -9.19 7.78
N SER A 26 -24.73 -9.78 6.62
CA SER A 26 -24.52 -11.22 6.41
C SER A 26 -23.03 -11.56 6.68
N SER A 27 -22.72 -12.73 7.26
CA SER A 27 -21.33 -13.13 7.52
C SER A 27 -20.43 -13.14 6.27
N GLY A 28 -21.03 -13.16 5.07
CA GLY A 28 -20.31 -13.03 3.82
C GLY A 28 -19.75 -11.62 3.57
N ASP A 29 -20.44 -10.57 4.00
CA ASP A 29 -20.03 -9.19 3.73
C ASP A 29 -18.92 -8.72 4.67
N SER A 30 -18.92 -9.16 5.93
CA SER A 30 -17.80 -8.91 6.85
C SER A 30 -16.50 -9.60 6.39
N MET A 31 -16.59 -10.83 5.87
CA MET A 31 -15.44 -11.54 5.31
C MET A 31 -14.89 -10.89 4.03
N LYS A 32 -15.75 -10.34 3.17
CA LYS A 32 -15.33 -9.58 1.98
C LYS A 32 -14.54 -8.33 2.37
N LEU A 33 -15.03 -7.56 3.34
CA LEU A 33 -14.33 -6.35 3.82
C LEU A 33 -12.95 -6.68 4.38
N LEU A 34 -12.85 -7.75 5.18
CA LEU A 34 -11.58 -8.23 5.72
C LEU A 34 -10.61 -8.68 4.61
N GLY A 35 -11.10 -9.47 3.65
CA GLY A 35 -10.32 -9.93 2.50
C GLY A 35 -9.84 -8.79 1.61
N ALA A 36 -10.70 -7.81 1.34
CA ALA A 36 -10.39 -6.62 0.55
C ALA A 36 -9.30 -5.76 1.21
N GLY A 37 -9.41 -5.54 2.52
CA GLY A 37 -8.41 -4.82 3.31
C GLY A 37 -7.05 -5.53 3.35
N LEU A 38 -7.04 -6.86 3.51
CA LEU A 38 -5.81 -7.67 3.48
C LEU A 38 -5.14 -7.67 2.10
N ALA A 39 -5.91 -7.79 1.01
CA ALA A 39 -5.39 -7.79 -0.34
C ALA A 39 -4.65 -6.48 -0.67
N PHE A 40 -5.27 -5.33 -0.39
CA PHE A 40 -4.61 -4.04 -0.58
C PHE A 40 -3.48 -3.82 0.42
N GLY A 41 -3.68 -4.15 1.70
CA GLY A 41 -2.70 -3.93 2.77
C GLY A 41 -1.38 -4.65 2.54
N ILE A 42 -1.42 -5.92 2.10
CA ILE A 42 -0.20 -6.69 1.79
C ILE A 42 0.47 -6.16 0.52
N ALA A 43 -0.30 -5.84 -0.52
CA ALA A 43 0.24 -5.27 -1.76
C ALA A 43 0.92 -3.92 -1.53
N ALA A 44 0.27 -3.01 -0.80
CA ALA A 44 0.81 -1.70 -0.43
C ALA A 44 2.05 -1.83 0.47
N GLY A 45 2.05 -2.79 1.41
CA GLY A 45 3.21 -3.09 2.24
C GLY A 45 4.43 -3.54 1.42
N GLY A 46 4.23 -4.48 0.48
CA GLY A 46 5.28 -4.95 -0.42
C GLY A 46 5.81 -3.85 -1.34
N ALA A 47 4.91 -3.06 -1.93
CA ALA A 47 5.25 -1.92 -2.78
C ALA A 47 6.06 -0.86 -2.00
N GLY A 48 5.65 -0.51 -0.78
CA GLY A 48 6.33 0.47 0.07
C GLY A 48 7.79 0.10 0.38
N ILE A 49 8.07 -1.19 0.62
CA ILE A 49 9.44 -1.67 0.83
C ILE A 49 10.28 -1.50 -0.45
N GLY A 50 9.74 -1.89 -1.60
CA GLY A 50 10.42 -1.74 -2.89
C GLY A 50 10.66 -0.27 -3.26
N LEU A 51 9.67 0.60 -3.04
CA LEU A 51 9.75 2.03 -3.31
C LEU A 51 10.79 2.71 -2.42
N GLY A 52 10.92 2.28 -1.15
CA GLY A 52 11.97 2.79 -0.27
C GLY A 52 13.38 2.54 -0.83
N GLN A 53 13.62 1.36 -1.41
CA GLN A 53 14.90 1.00 -2.01
C GLN A 53 15.14 1.69 -3.35
N VAL A 54 14.16 1.62 -4.26
CA VAL A 54 14.25 2.22 -5.60
C VAL A 54 14.31 3.74 -5.52
N GLY A 55 13.57 4.36 -4.59
CA GLY A 55 13.60 5.80 -4.34
C GLY A 55 14.97 6.27 -3.84
N ALA A 56 15.57 5.56 -2.88
CA ALA A 56 16.89 5.91 -2.35
C ALA A 56 17.99 5.79 -3.42
N ALA A 57 18.01 4.68 -4.17
CA ALA A 57 18.95 4.49 -5.27
C ALA A 57 18.72 5.48 -6.42
N GLY A 58 17.45 5.75 -6.74
CA GLY A 58 17.04 6.68 -7.77
C GLY A 58 17.50 8.11 -7.49
N LEU A 59 17.32 8.59 -6.26
CA LEU A 59 17.78 9.92 -5.84
C LEU A 59 19.29 10.05 -5.88
N ALA A 60 20.03 8.99 -5.50
CA ALA A 60 21.49 8.97 -5.60
C ALA A 60 21.96 9.16 -7.05
N VAL A 61 21.33 8.46 -8.00
CA VAL A 61 21.66 8.58 -9.43
C VAL A 61 21.22 9.92 -10.03
N ILE A 62 20.05 10.43 -9.65
CA ILE A 62 19.55 11.74 -10.11
C ILE A 62 20.45 12.88 -9.64
N SER A 63 20.99 12.76 -8.42
CA SER A 63 21.96 13.71 -7.85
C SER A 63 23.23 13.81 -8.69
N GLU A 64 23.73 12.70 -9.23
CA GLU A 64 24.91 12.68 -10.10
C GLU A 64 24.59 13.11 -11.54
N ASN A 65 23.46 12.65 -12.08
CA ASN A 65 23.05 12.96 -13.44
C ASN A 65 21.52 13.19 -13.52
N PRO A 66 21.07 14.46 -13.54
CA PRO A 66 19.65 14.79 -13.57
C PRO A 66 18.97 14.35 -14.88
N ALA A 67 19.70 14.13 -15.97
CA ALA A 67 19.13 13.63 -17.22
C ALA A 67 18.55 12.21 -17.10
N LEU A 68 18.91 11.47 -16.05
CA LEU A 68 18.42 10.11 -15.78
C LEU A 68 17.11 10.07 -15.00
N GLN A 69 16.56 11.22 -14.56
CA GLN A 69 15.34 11.30 -13.76
C GLN A 69 14.15 10.56 -14.41
N SER A 70 13.99 10.66 -15.73
CA SER A 70 12.91 9.96 -16.44
C SER A 70 13.03 8.44 -16.35
N LYS A 71 14.26 7.90 -16.37
CA LYS A 71 14.49 6.45 -16.24
C LYS A 71 14.20 5.96 -14.84
N VAL A 72 14.58 6.74 -13.83
CA VAL A 72 14.29 6.44 -12.43
C VAL A 72 12.78 6.39 -12.18
N PHE A 73 12.01 7.34 -12.73
CA PHE A 73 10.56 7.33 -12.58
C PHE A 73 9.86 6.14 -13.24
N ILE A 74 10.42 5.58 -14.32
CA ILE A 74 9.90 4.33 -14.91
C ILE A 74 10.01 3.17 -13.91
N PHE A 75 11.15 3.06 -13.21
CA PHE A 75 11.32 2.02 -12.18
C PHE A 75 10.43 2.24 -10.97
N VAL A 76 10.27 3.49 -10.52
CA VAL A 76 9.33 3.85 -9.45
C VAL A 76 7.90 3.45 -9.84
N GLY A 77 7.46 3.80 -11.05
CA GLY A 77 6.13 3.45 -11.57
C GLY A 77 5.92 1.94 -11.70
N MET A 78 6.96 1.19 -12.07
CA MET A 78 6.90 -0.29 -12.08
C MET A 78 6.65 -0.87 -10.69
N VAL A 79 7.29 -0.33 -9.64
CA VAL A 79 7.05 -0.81 -8.27
C VAL A 79 5.66 -0.37 -7.77
N GLU A 80 5.25 0.86 -8.06
CA GLU A 80 3.94 1.40 -7.68
C GLU A 80 2.78 0.57 -8.25
N SER A 81 2.97 -0.02 -9.44
CA SER A 81 1.96 -0.86 -10.08
C SER A 81 1.48 -2.03 -9.20
N ILE A 82 2.32 -2.51 -8.27
CA ILE A 82 1.96 -3.55 -7.30
C ILE A 82 0.85 -3.05 -6.37
N ALA A 83 0.94 -1.81 -5.86
CA ALA A 83 -0.07 -1.23 -4.99
C ALA A 83 -1.38 -0.97 -5.76
N ILE A 84 -1.29 -0.46 -6.99
CA ILE A 84 -2.45 -0.25 -7.86
C ILE A 84 -3.18 -1.57 -8.15
N TYR A 85 -2.44 -2.65 -8.42
CA TYR A 85 -3.05 -3.97 -8.60
C TYR A 85 -3.73 -4.48 -7.32
N GLY A 86 -3.17 -4.16 -6.14
CA GLY A 86 -3.82 -4.41 -4.85
C GLY A 86 -5.17 -3.70 -4.71
N ILE A 87 -5.28 -2.46 -5.18
CA ILE A 87 -6.54 -1.70 -5.21
C ILE A 87 -7.54 -2.36 -6.19
N VAL A 88 -7.07 -2.79 -7.36
CA VAL A 88 -7.93 -3.51 -8.32
C VAL A 88 -8.48 -4.80 -7.69
N MET A 89 -7.64 -5.57 -7.03
CA MET A 89 -8.08 -6.79 -6.34
C MET A 89 -9.04 -6.52 -5.18
N MET A 90 -8.83 -5.44 -4.43
CA MET A 90 -9.76 -4.99 -3.41
C MET A 90 -11.18 -4.76 -3.99
N PHE A 91 -11.30 -4.05 -5.12
CA PHE A 91 -12.60 -3.84 -5.77
C PHE A 91 -13.22 -5.14 -6.29
N ILE A 92 -12.43 -6.04 -6.88
CA ILE A 92 -12.90 -7.36 -7.33
C ILE A 92 -13.47 -8.17 -6.15
N ILE A 93 -12.81 -8.17 -4.99
CA ILE A 93 -13.29 -8.86 -3.78
C ILE A 93 -14.60 -8.25 -3.25
N LEU A 94 -14.72 -6.93 -3.34
CA LEU A 94 -15.95 -6.20 -2.99
C LEU A 94 -17.06 -6.31 -4.06
N GLY A 95 -16.76 -6.94 -5.21
CA GLY A 95 -17.68 -7.08 -6.32
C GLY A 95 -18.06 -5.76 -6.98
N GLN A 96 -17.12 -4.81 -7.03
CA GLN A 96 -17.25 -3.51 -7.69
C GLN A 96 -16.54 -3.48 -9.04
#